data_AF-A0A957VMA8-F1
#
_entry.id   AF-A0A957VMA8-F1
#
_cell.length_a   1.000
_cell.length_b   1.000
_cell.length_c   1.000
_cell.angle_alpha   90.00
_cell.angle_beta   90.00
_cell.angle_gamma   90.00
#
_symmetry.space_group_name_H-M   'P 1'
#
loop_
_entity.id
_entity.type
_entity.pdbx_description
1 polymer ?
#
loop_
_entity_poly.entity_id
_entity_poly.type
_entity_poly.pdbx_seq_one_letter_code
_entity_poly.pdbx_strand_id
1 'polypeptide(L)'
;MDTRFYQRTAYRLSDEPVPACFLTLDAHFAAALPPMEDGALHYGMVLAELVCARMADVEMYAFLIEDARQRQGLAAAEMNHEADLKTAVMTRSFLVAYLGACRALLDAGALTLGTLYEIPLTGAECTFRNGEFWHQFVMLAPNAHRRYHGQRLFFNEVNQWCDETGPRIAPLVLLQHHYGTFARREVLLQALDERNVDMEDLTAEGVGRNWIDPLSLHKRWKPQLLTLCERLCVDIQEHV
;
A
#
# COMPACT_ATOMS: atom_id res chain seq x y z
N MET A 1 13.88 23.06 -14.10
CA MET A 1 14.79 22.03 -13.52
C MET A 1 14.00 20.74 -13.41
N ASP A 2 14.48 19.63 -13.99
CA ASP A 2 13.81 18.31 -13.87
C ASP A 2 14.11 17.74 -12.48
N THR A 3 13.11 17.68 -11.58
CA THR A 3 13.32 17.25 -10.19
C THR A 3 13.46 15.73 -10.07
N ARG A 4 12.77 15.01 -10.97
CA ARG A 4 12.81 13.55 -11.17
C ARG A 4 12.71 12.78 -9.85
N PHE A 5 11.85 13.25 -8.94
CA PHE A 5 11.72 12.66 -7.61
C PHE A 5 11.39 11.17 -7.65
N TYR A 6 10.65 10.72 -8.66
CA TYR A 6 10.33 9.30 -8.88
C TYR A 6 11.57 8.43 -9.16
N GLN A 7 12.71 8.99 -9.58
CA GLN A 7 13.95 8.23 -9.77
C GLN A 7 14.65 7.88 -8.46
N ARG A 8 14.22 8.45 -7.34
CA ARG A 8 14.72 8.13 -5.98
C ARG A 8 13.84 7.10 -5.25
N THR A 9 12.87 6.51 -5.95
CA THR A 9 11.94 5.52 -5.39
C THR A 9 12.18 4.12 -5.96
N ALA A 10 11.38 3.15 -5.50
CA ALA A 10 11.43 1.79 -6.02
C ALA A 10 11.09 1.67 -7.52
N TYR A 11 10.49 2.70 -8.16
CA TYR A 11 10.31 2.73 -9.61
C TYR A 11 11.63 2.66 -10.38
N ARG A 12 12.75 3.07 -9.78
CA ARG A 12 14.08 2.91 -10.40
C ARG A 12 14.54 1.45 -10.49
N LEU A 13 13.96 0.58 -9.67
CA LEU A 13 14.31 -0.84 -9.58
C LEU A 13 13.41 -1.73 -10.45
N SER A 14 12.38 -1.17 -11.07
CA SER A 14 11.33 -1.88 -11.80
C SER A 14 11.22 -1.36 -13.23
N ASP A 15 10.79 -2.22 -14.16
CA ASP A 15 10.41 -1.84 -15.51
C ASP A 15 8.95 -1.33 -15.59
N GLU A 16 8.23 -1.35 -14.46
CA GLU A 16 6.87 -0.80 -14.37
C GLU A 16 6.86 0.72 -14.64
N PRO A 17 5.88 1.21 -15.42
CA PRO A 17 5.80 2.62 -15.74
C PRO A 17 5.46 3.45 -14.50
N VAL A 18 6.19 4.55 -14.30
CA VAL A 18 5.85 5.55 -13.28
C VAL A 18 4.45 6.10 -13.56
N PRO A 19 3.56 6.19 -12.56
CA PRO A 19 2.23 6.77 -12.74
C PRO A 19 2.27 8.20 -13.32
N ALA A 20 1.39 8.47 -14.28
CA ALA A 20 1.38 9.71 -15.05
C ALA A 20 1.19 10.98 -14.19
N CYS A 21 0.50 10.87 -13.04
CA CYS A 21 0.33 11.98 -12.11
C CYS A 21 1.67 12.49 -11.56
N PHE A 22 2.63 11.60 -11.28
CA PHE A 22 3.95 11.98 -10.81
C PHE A 22 4.80 12.63 -11.91
N LEU A 23 4.69 12.15 -13.14
CA LEU A 23 5.37 12.75 -14.31
C LEU A 23 4.83 14.15 -14.59
N THR A 24 3.51 14.32 -14.53
CA THR A 24 2.85 15.63 -14.69
C THR A 24 3.26 16.60 -13.59
N LEU A 25 3.36 16.12 -12.35
CA LEU A 25 3.80 16.92 -11.21
C LEU A 25 5.27 17.35 -11.34
N ASP A 26 6.17 16.47 -11.79
CA ASP A 26 7.57 16.83 -12.06
C ASP A 26 7.68 17.91 -13.14
N ALA A 27 6.91 17.77 -14.23
CA ALA A 27 6.86 18.77 -15.30
C ALA A 27 6.32 20.12 -14.79
N HIS A 28 5.33 20.10 -13.90
CA HIS A 28 4.81 21.31 -13.25
C HIS A 28 5.90 21.99 -12.40
N PHE A 29 6.62 21.26 -11.55
CA PHE A 29 7.75 21.82 -10.80
C PHE A 29 8.82 22.39 -11.70
N ALA A 30 9.15 21.71 -12.80
CA ALA A 30 10.15 22.18 -13.75
C ALA A 30 9.79 23.53 -14.40
N ALA A 31 8.49 23.83 -14.54
CA ALA A 31 7.98 25.06 -15.12
C ALA A 31 7.70 26.17 -14.08
N ALA A 32 7.19 25.80 -12.90
CA ALA A 32 6.74 26.75 -11.88
C ALA A 32 7.88 27.21 -10.96
N LEU A 33 8.86 26.34 -10.68
CA LEU A 33 9.92 26.65 -9.73
C LEU A 33 11.14 27.28 -10.44
N PRO A 34 11.75 28.33 -9.85
CA PRO A 34 13.00 28.87 -10.36
C PRO A 34 14.11 27.82 -10.32
N PRO A 35 15.19 27.97 -11.12
CA PRO A 35 16.38 27.15 -10.96
C PRO A 35 16.85 27.27 -9.52
N MET A 36 16.87 26.16 -8.76
CA MET A 36 17.25 26.22 -7.36
C MET A 36 18.71 26.65 -7.25
N GLU A 37 18.95 27.84 -6.71
CA GLU A 37 20.27 28.21 -6.19
C GLU A 37 20.54 27.39 -4.92
N ASP A 38 21.78 26.92 -4.76
CA ASP A 38 22.28 26.02 -3.71
C ASP A 38 21.30 25.65 -2.58
N GLY A 39 20.71 24.45 -2.69
CA GLY A 39 20.14 23.72 -1.55
C GLY A 39 18.72 24.11 -1.09
N ALA A 40 18.06 25.10 -1.70
CA ALA A 40 16.70 25.48 -1.32
C ALA A 40 15.65 24.46 -1.83
N LEU A 41 15.31 23.45 -1.01
CA LEU A 41 14.33 22.42 -1.35
C LEU A 41 12.89 22.95 -1.20
N HIS A 42 12.11 22.98 -2.29
CA HIS A 42 10.69 23.35 -2.20
C HIS A 42 9.90 22.26 -1.47
N TYR A 43 9.13 22.64 -0.45
CA TYR A 43 8.41 21.68 0.40
C TYR A 43 7.44 20.77 -0.41
N GLY A 44 6.81 21.31 -1.46
CA GLY A 44 5.97 20.52 -2.37
C GLY A 44 6.72 19.36 -3.06
N MET A 45 8.01 19.52 -3.35
CA MET A 45 8.84 18.44 -3.90
C MET A 45 9.06 17.32 -2.87
N VAL A 46 9.19 17.67 -1.59
CA VAL A 46 9.31 16.69 -0.50
C VAL A 46 8.03 15.88 -0.36
N LEU A 47 6.87 16.55 -0.39
CA LEU A 47 5.57 15.90 -0.32
C LEU A 47 5.33 14.98 -1.53
N ALA A 48 5.71 15.45 -2.73
CA ALA A 48 5.64 14.66 -3.96
C ALA A 48 6.49 13.39 -3.89
N GLU A 49 7.74 13.51 -3.46
CA GLU A 49 8.65 12.37 -3.29
C GLU A 49 8.12 11.39 -2.24
N LEU A 50 7.60 11.89 -1.12
CA LEU A 50 7.03 11.07 -0.06
C LEU A 50 5.88 10.20 -0.57
N VAL A 51 4.89 10.80 -1.23
CA VAL A 51 3.73 10.06 -1.79
C VAL A 51 4.18 9.10 -2.88
N CYS A 52 5.06 9.55 -3.79
CA CYS A 52 5.59 8.72 -4.87
C CYS A 52 6.37 7.51 -4.35
N ALA A 53 7.21 7.69 -3.34
CA ALA A 53 7.99 6.62 -2.74
C ALA A 53 7.08 5.55 -2.14
N ARG A 54 6.02 5.94 -1.42
CA ARG A 54 5.09 4.97 -0.82
C ARG A 54 4.27 4.22 -1.87
N MET A 55 3.85 4.88 -2.96
CA MET A 55 3.20 4.17 -4.06
C MET A 55 4.15 3.19 -4.76
N ALA A 56 5.41 3.58 -4.97
CA ALA A 56 6.42 2.70 -5.54
C ALA A 56 6.66 1.47 -4.64
N ASP A 57 6.69 1.64 -3.32
CA ASP A 57 6.82 0.53 -2.36
C ASP A 57 5.64 -0.45 -2.47
N VAL A 58 4.41 0.05 -2.62
CA VAL A 58 3.21 -0.79 -2.83
C VAL A 58 3.36 -1.65 -4.08
N GLU A 59 3.73 -1.06 -5.21
CA GLU A 59 3.89 -1.80 -6.46
C GLU A 59 5.06 -2.78 -6.41
N MET A 60 6.17 -2.39 -5.79
CA MET A 60 7.33 -3.25 -5.60
C MET A 60 6.98 -4.50 -4.80
N TYR A 61 6.27 -4.39 -3.67
CA TYR A 61 5.90 -5.57 -2.89
C TYR A 61 4.85 -6.44 -3.60
N ALA A 62 3.94 -5.86 -4.39
CA ALA A 62 3.05 -6.64 -5.24
C ALA A 62 3.83 -7.45 -6.30
N PHE A 63 4.81 -6.81 -6.94
CA PHE A 63 5.72 -7.47 -7.88
C PHE A 63 6.51 -8.60 -7.21
N LEU A 64 7.07 -8.37 -6.02
CA LEU A 64 7.84 -9.40 -5.30
C LEU A 64 6.98 -10.62 -4.92
N ILE A 65 5.69 -10.43 -4.61
CA ILE A 65 4.76 -11.53 -4.38
C ILE A 65 4.53 -12.33 -5.67
N GLU A 66 4.26 -11.66 -6.79
CA GLU A 66 4.08 -12.30 -8.10
C GLU A 66 5.35 -13.05 -8.53
N ASP A 67 6.52 -12.40 -8.46
CA ASP A 67 7.81 -12.95 -8.84
C ASP A 67 8.18 -14.19 -8.00
N ALA A 68 7.97 -14.15 -6.69
CA ALA A 68 8.17 -15.30 -5.81
C ALA A 68 7.33 -16.51 -6.26
N ARG A 69 6.09 -16.26 -6.67
CA ARG A 69 5.17 -17.30 -7.14
C ARG A 69 5.49 -17.82 -8.53
N GLN A 70 6.05 -17.01 -9.42
CA GLN A 70 6.42 -17.41 -10.79
C GLN A 70 7.74 -18.18 -10.84
N ARG A 71 8.80 -17.69 -10.17
CA ARG A 71 10.15 -18.31 -10.20
C ARG A 71 10.15 -19.76 -9.71
N GLN A 72 9.34 -20.06 -8.71
CA GLN A 72 9.20 -21.40 -8.16
C GLN A 72 8.09 -22.22 -8.83
N GLY A 73 7.33 -21.62 -9.77
CA GLY A 73 6.38 -22.34 -10.63
C GLY A 73 7.06 -23.03 -11.80
N LEU A 74 8.18 -22.48 -12.30
CA LEU A 74 9.01 -23.11 -13.33
C LEU A 74 9.81 -24.31 -12.79
N ALA A 75 10.12 -24.34 -11.50
CA ALA A 75 10.70 -25.49 -10.80
C ALA A 75 9.64 -26.53 -10.37
N ALA A 76 8.34 -26.20 -10.48
CA ALA A 76 7.23 -27.05 -10.05
C ALA A 76 6.83 -28.14 -11.07
N ALA A 77 7.62 -28.34 -12.12
CA ALA A 77 7.51 -29.54 -12.96
C ALA A 77 7.82 -30.83 -12.16
N GLU A 78 8.48 -30.70 -11.01
CA GLU A 78 8.64 -31.74 -10.00
C GLU A 78 7.92 -31.30 -8.71
N MET A 79 7.10 -32.17 -8.09
CA MET A 79 6.42 -31.89 -6.82
C MET A 79 7.45 -31.74 -5.68
N ASN A 80 8.07 -30.57 -5.57
CA ASN A 80 9.04 -30.24 -4.53
C ASN A 80 8.37 -29.44 -3.41
N HIS A 81 7.91 -30.15 -2.37
CA HIS A 81 7.25 -29.57 -1.21
C HIS A 81 8.10 -28.50 -0.50
N GLU A 82 9.43 -28.63 -0.50
CA GLU A 82 10.34 -27.64 0.09
C GLU A 82 10.33 -26.31 -0.68
N ALA A 83 10.26 -26.39 -2.01
CA ALA A 83 10.14 -25.21 -2.87
C ALA A 83 8.80 -24.48 -2.66
N ASP A 84 7.70 -25.23 -2.48
CA ASP A 84 6.38 -24.67 -2.19
C ASP A 84 6.35 -23.99 -0.82
N LEU A 85 6.95 -24.59 0.22
CA LEU A 85 7.09 -23.98 1.54
C LEU A 85 7.91 -22.68 1.48
N LYS A 86 9.03 -22.68 0.75
CA LYS A 86 9.84 -21.46 0.55
C LYS A 86 9.02 -20.35 -0.12
N THR A 87 8.25 -20.71 -1.15
CA THR A 87 7.36 -19.77 -1.85
C THR A 87 6.30 -19.20 -0.92
N ALA A 88 5.72 -20.05 -0.06
CA ALA A 88 4.74 -19.63 0.94
C ALA A 88 5.34 -18.66 1.96
N VAL A 89 6.53 -18.97 2.51
CA VAL A 89 7.24 -18.08 3.43
C VAL A 89 7.51 -16.72 2.78
N MET A 90 8.02 -16.69 1.54
CA MET A 90 8.29 -15.45 0.82
C MET A 90 7.00 -14.64 0.56
N THR A 91 5.96 -15.29 0.04
CA THR A 91 4.65 -14.66 -0.25
C THR A 91 4.08 -13.98 0.99
N ARG A 92 4.13 -14.67 2.14
CA ARG A 92 3.58 -14.17 3.40
C ARG A 92 4.38 -13.01 3.97
N SER A 93 5.70 -13.11 3.96
CA SER A 93 6.60 -12.02 4.38
C SER A 93 6.42 -10.77 3.51
N PHE A 94 6.33 -10.93 2.19
CA PHE A 94 6.08 -9.82 1.28
C PHE A 94 4.66 -9.26 1.41
N LEU A 95 3.67 -10.07 1.76
CA LEU A 95 2.31 -9.58 2.02
C LEU A 95 2.26 -8.68 3.27
N VAL A 96 2.98 -9.02 4.34
CA VAL A 96 3.10 -8.12 5.51
C VAL A 96 3.68 -6.77 5.07
N ALA A 97 4.75 -6.79 4.27
CA ALA A 97 5.39 -5.59 3.79
C ALA A 97 4.49 -4.79 2.81
N TYR A 98 3.72 -5.48 1.96
CA TYR A 98 2.72 -4.89 1.07
C TYR A 98 1.62 -4.14 1.84
N LEU A 99 1.06 -4.76 2.88
CA LEU A 99 0.06 -4.12 3.75
C LEU A 99 0.67 -2.90 4.46
N GLY A 100 1.90 -3.04 4.97
CA GLY A 100 2.65 -1.93 5.57
C GLY A 100 2.88 -0.77 4.59
N ALA A 101 3.23 -1.05 3.33
CA ALA A 101 3.38 -0.04 2.29
C ALA A 101 2.06 0.66 1.95
N CYS A 102 0.95 -0.08 1.89
CA CYS A 102 -0.38 0.50 1.69
C CYS A 102 -0.74 1.45 2.84
N ARG A 103 -0.52 1.03 4.10
CA ARG A 103 -0.72 1.88 5.28
C ARG A 103 0.15 3.14 5.23
N ALA A 104 1.42 2.98 4.90
CA ALA A 104 2.36 4.08 4.81
C ALA A 104 1.99 5.09 3.70
N LEU A 105 1.41 4.64 2.58
CA LEU A 105 0.86 5.53 1.55
C LEU A 105 -0.35 6.32 2.06
N LEU A 106 -1.26 5.68 2.80
CA LEU A 106 -2.40 6.38 3.41
C LEU A 106 -1.94 7.43 4.42
N ASP A 107 -0.97 7.10 5.26
CA ASP A 107 -0.42 8.03 6.26
C ASP A 107 0.37 9.16 5.58
N ALA A 108 1.14 8.88 4.52
CA ALA A 108 1.78 9.90 3.69
C ALA A 108 0.75 10.84 3.04
N GLY A 109 -0.37 10.32 2.55
CA GLY A 109 -1.46 11.12 1.99
C GLY A 109 -2.11 12.03 3.03
N ALA A 110 -2.43 11.51 4.21
CA ALA A 110 -3.00 12.29 5.30
C ALA A 110 -2.03 13.37 5.81
N LEU A 111 -0.74 13.04 5.95
CA LEU A 111 0.30 14.01 6.32
C LEU A 111 0.47 15.11 5.27
N THR A 112 0.44 14.74 3.99
CA THR A 112 0.49 15.69 2.87
C THR A 112 -0.66 16.67 2.95
N LEU A 113 -1.90 16.19 3.08
CA LEU A 113 -3.07 17.05 3.24
C LEU A 113 -3.01 17.90 4.51
N GLY A 114 -2.56 17.31 5.63
CA GLY A 114 -2.37 18.04 6.88
C GLY A 114 -1.38 19.20 6.75
N THR A 115 -0.32 19.00 5.96
CA THR A 115 0.69 20.02 5.69
C THR A 115 0.17 21.10 4.74
N LEU A 116 -0.45 20.71 3.62
CA LEU A 116 -0.95 21.65 2.60
C LEU A 116 -2.06 22.55 3.13
N TYR A 117 -2.96 22.01 3.95
CA TYR A 117 -4.11 22.74 4.49
C TYR A 117 -3.92 23.21 5.93
N GLU A 118 -2.68 23.18 6.43
CA GLU A 118 -2.30 23.65 7.78
C GLU A 118 -3.23 23.13 8.88
N ILE A 119 -3.57 21.84 8.82
CA ILE A 119 -4.46 21.20 9.79
C ILE A 119 -3.80 21.24 11.17
N PRO A 120 -4.47 21.73 12.24
CA PRO A 120 -3.88 21.96 13.56
C PRO A 120 -3.75 20.66 14.37
N LEU A 121 -3.07 19.67 13.79
CA LEU A 121 -2.79 18.37 14.36
C LEU A 121 -1.30 18.07 14.20
N THR A 122 -0.77 17.26 15.11
CA THR A 122 0.62 16.78 14.98
C THR A 122 0.74 15.79 13.81
N GLY A 123 1.95 15.59 13.30
CA GLY A 123 2.19 14.65 12.19
C GLY A 123 1.73 13.22 12.49
N ALA A 124 1.76 12.79 13.77
CA ALA A 124 1.27 11.47 14.18
C ALA A 124 -0.27 11.38 14.20
N GLU A 125 -0.96 12.51 14.37
CA GLU A 125 -2.43 12.59 14.39
C GLU A 125 -3.01 12.75 12.98
N CYS A 126 -2.22 13.21 12.02
CA CYS A 126 -2.56 13.33 10.60
C CYS A 126 -2.65 11.96 9.93
N THR A 127 -3.70 11.22 10.22
CA THR A 127 -3.98 9.90 9.63
C THR A 127 -5.43 9.81 9.19
N PHE A 128 -5.71 9.05 8.12
CA PHE A 128 -7.09 8.79 7.70
C PHE A 128 -7.91 7.95 8.69
N ARG A 129 -7.28 7.38 9.73
CA ARG A 129 -7.95 6.69 10.86
C ARG A 129 -8.49 7.65 11.90
N ASN A 130 -7.87 8.82 12.04
CA ASN A 130 -8.23 9.78 13.05
C ASN A 130 -9.52 10.52 12.65
N GLY A 131 -10.58 10.38 13.45
CA GLY A 131 -11.84 11.11 13.23
C GLY A 131 -11.65 12.63 13.30
N GLU A 132 -10.76 13.10 14.18
CA GLU A 132 -10.48 14.53 14.35
C GLU A 132 -9.79 15.11 13.10
N PHE A 133 -8.91 14.34 12.44
CA PHE A 133 -8.33 14.75 11.17
C PHE A 133 -9.41 15.06 10.12
N TRP A 134 -10.41 14.19 9.98
CA TRP A 134 -11.51 14.42 9.04
C TRP A 134 -12.37 15.62 9.42
N HIS A 135 -12.61 15.80 10.72
CA HIS A 135 -13.36 16.94 11.26
C HIS A 135 -12.63 18.26 10.97
N GLN A 136 -11.34 18.36 11.27
CA GLN A 136 -10.55 19.55 10.97
C GLN A 136 -10.43 19.79 9.45
N PHE A 137 -10.23 18.72 8.67
CA PHE A 137 -10.09 18.84 7.23
C PHE A 137 -11.35 19.39 6.55
N VAL A 138 -12.54 18.96 6.96
CA VAL A 138 -13.80 19.50 6.40
C VAL A 138 -14.04 20.95 6.83
N MET A 139 -13.61 21.34 8.04
CA MET A 139 -13.74 22.71 8.54
C MET A 139 -12.82 23.69 7.81
N LEU A 140 -11.57 23.29 7.54
CA LEU A 140 -10.56 24.16 6.91
C LEU A 140 -10.65 24.15 5.38
N ALA A 141 -10.88 22.98 4.77
CA ALA A 141 -10.84 22.80 3.32
C ALA A 141 -11.99 21.92 2.81
N PRO A 142 -13.26 22.38 2.90
CA PRO A 142 -14.44 21.56 2.58
C PRO A 142 -14.47 21.06 1.13
N ASN A 143 -13.96 21.86 0.17
CA ASN A 143 -13.91 21.46 -1.24
C ASN A 143 -12.88 20.34 -1.47
N ALA A 144 -11.70 20.44 -0.86
CA ALA A 144 -10.69 19.41 -0.92
C ALA A 144 -11.16 18.12 -0.22
N HIS A 145 -11.74 18.26 0.98
CA HIS A 145 -12.32 17.15 1.73
C HIS A 145 -13.32 16.32 0.89
N ARG A 146 -14.21 16.97 0.13
CA ARG A 146 -15.18 16.26 -0.74
C ARG A 146 -14.53 15.34 -1.77
N ARG A 147 -13.33 15.70 -2.27
CA ARG A 147 -12.57 14.85 -3.21
C ARG A 147 -12.19 13.53 -2.57
N TYR A 148 -11.80 13.53 -1.29
CA TYR A 148 -11.31 12.35 -0.57
C TYR A 148 -12.41 11.56 0.14
N HIS A 149 -13.50 12.22 0.52
CA HIS A 149 -14.55 11.62 1.35
C HIS A 149 -15.11 10.31 0.78
N GLY A 150 -15.27 10.23 -0.55
CA GLY A 150 -15.77 9.02 -1.22
C GLY A 150 -14.88 7.78 -1.06
N GLN A 151 -13.60 7.94 -0.68
CA GLN A 151 -12.65 6.83 -0.49
C GLN A 151 -12.55 6.36 0.96
N ARG A 152 -13.30 6.93 1.91
CA ARG A 152 -13.19 6.55 3.34
C ARG A 152 -13.44 5.08 3.60
N LEU A 153 -14.39 4.45 2.89
CA LEU A 153 -14.64 3.01 3.01
C LEU A 153 -13.41 2.19 2.61
N PHE A 154 -12.76 2.59 1.52
CA PHE A 154 -11.52 1.96 1.05
C PHE A 154 -10.37 2.15 2.04
N PHE A 155 -10.18 3.36 2.58
CA PHE A 155 -9.15 3.61 3.61
C PHE A 155 -9.37 2.75 4.85
N ASN A 156 -10.63 2.63 5.31
CA ASN A 156 -10.98 1.79 6.45
C ASN A 156 -10.72 0.31 6.17
N GLU A 157 -11.01 -0.17 4.96
CA GLU A 157 -10.71 -1.55 4.56
C GLU A 157 -9.20 -1.84 4.62
N VAL A 158 -8.36 -0.97 4.03
CA VAL A 158 -6.90 -1.13 4.07
C VAL A 158 -6.40 -1.14 5.52
N ASN A 159 -6.86 -0.18 6.34
CA ASN A 159 -6.47 -0.09 7.74
C ASN A 159 -6.89 -1.33 8.53
N GLN A 160 -8.09 -1.86 8.28
CA GLN A 160 -8.56 -3.09 8.89
C GLN A 160 -7.66 -4.28 8.53
N TRP A 161 -7.30 -4.43 7.25
CA TRP A 161 -6.36 -5.48 6.84
C TRP A 161 -5.00 -5.35 7.51
N CYS A 162 -4.52 -4.13 7.72
CA CYS A 162 -3.25 -3.89 8.41
C CYS A 162 -3.33 -4.22 9.91
N ASP A 163 -4.41 -3.82 10.58
CA ASP A 163 -4.62 -4.09 12.01
C ASP A 163 -4.82 -5.60 12.27
N GLU A 164 -5.47 -6.30 11.34
CA GLU A 164 -5.77 -7.73 11.42
C GLU A 164 -4.70 -8.60 10.72
N THR A 165 -3.48 -8.09 10.49
CA THR A 165 -2.42 -8.81 9.76
C THR A 165 -2.10 -10.18 10.37
N GLY A 166 -2.08 -10.28 11.71
CA GLY A 166 -1.79 -11.52 12.42
C GLY A 166 -2.71 -12.68 12.04
N PRO A 167 -4.03 -12.58 12.28
CA PRO A 167 -4.99 -13.62 11.88
C PRO A 167 -5.15 -13.74 10.35
N ARG A 168 -5.00 -12.65 9.59
CA ARG A 168 -5.14 -12.67 8.12
C ARG A 168 -4.02 -13.41 7.42
N ILE A 169 -2.81 -13.36 7.98
CA ILE A 169 -1.63 -14.08 7.49
C ILE A 169 -1.35 -15.22 8.48
N ALA A 170 -2.30 -16.15 8.58
CA ALA A 170 -2.31 -17.25 9.56
C ALA A 170 -1.07 -18.15 9.48
N PRO A 171 -0.32 -18.42 10.56
CA PRO A 171 0.89 -19.26 10.56
C PRO A 171 0.78 -20.55 9.74
N LEU A 172 1.86 -20.96 9.06
CA LEU A 172 1.86 -22.15 8.20
C LEU A 172 1.48 -23.44 8.94
N VAL A 173 1.78 -23.53 10.24
CA VAL A 173 1.37 -24.66 11.08
C VAL A 173 -0.14 -24.83 11.15
N LEU A 174 -0.92 -23.73 11.08
CA LEU A 174 -2.38 -23.80 11.04
C LEU A 174 -2.87 -24.36 9.71
N LEU A 175 -2.26 -23.95 8.60
CA LEU A 175 -2.59 -24.52 7.28
C LEU A 175 -2.25 -26.01 7.21
N GLN A 176 -1.13 -26.42 7.80
CA GLN A 176 -0.75 -27.83 7.92
C GLN A 176 -1.70 -28.63 8.82
N HIS A 177 -2.23 -28.00 9.87
CA HIS A 177 -3.24 -28.61 10.73
C HIS A 177 -4.55 -28.87 9.97
N HIS A 178 -5.05 -27.88 9.22
CA HIS A 178 -6.32 -27.98 8.49
C HIS A 178 -6.25 -28.84 7.22
N TYR A 179 -5.13 -28.82 6.50
CA TYR A 179 -5.00 -29.43 5.17
C TYR A 179 -3.96 -30.57 5.10
N GLY A 180 -3.33 -30.91 6.24
CA GLY A 180 -2.28 -31.90 6.34
C GLY A 180 -0.89 -31.38 5.96
N THR A 181 0.14 -32.20 6.24
CA THR A 181 1.55 -31.85 6.01
C THR A 181 1.87 -31.50 4.55
N PHE A 182 1.14 -32.09 3.60
CA PHE A 182 1.32 -31.87 2.16
C PHE A 182 0.21 -30.99 1.57
N ALA A 183 -0.20 -29.95 2.30
CA ALA A 183 -1.15 -28.96 1.79
C ALA A 183 -0.70 -28.44 0.41
N ARG A 184 -1.66 -28.31 -0.51
CA ARG A 184 -1.38 -27.85 -1.88
C ARG A 184 -0.81 -26.44 -1.85
N ARG A 185 0.13 -26.15 -2.75
CA ARG A 185 0.71 -24.82 -2.96
C ARG A 185 -0.35 -23.71 -2.94
N GLU A 186 -1.44 -23.89 -3.68
CA GLU A 186 -2.54 -22.93 -3.77
C GLU A 186 -3.06 -22.48 -2.40
N VAL A 187 -3.19 -23.41 -1.46
CA VAL A 187 -3.66 -23.15 -0.09
C VAL A 187 -2.59 -22.42 0.73
N LEU A 188 -1.32 -22.82 0.58
CA LEU A 188 -0.18 -22.21 1.29
C LEU A 188 0.05 -20.73 0.92
N LEU A 189 -0.42 -20.31 -0.25
CA LEU A 189 -0.24 -18.96 -0.79
C LEU A 189 -1.40 -18.00 -0.49
N GLN A 190 -2.47 -18.48 0.16
CA GLN A 190 -3.65 -17.69 0.45
C GLN A 190 -3.54 -16.89 1.76
N ALA A 191 -4.38 -15.87 1.86
CA ALA A 191 -4.63 -15.10 3.07
C ALA A 191 -6.10 -15.24 3.48
N LEU A 192 -6.38 -15.13 4.78
CA LEU A 192 -7.72 -15.22 5.32
C LEU A 192 -8.48 -13.91 5.05
N ASP A 193 -9.65 -14.01 4.43
CA ASP A 193 -10.57 -12.90 4.17
C ASP A 193 -11.79 -12.95 5.09
N GLU A 194 -11.51 -12.99 6.39
CA GLU A 194 -12.53 -12.93 7.44
C GLU A 194 -12.19 -11.81 8.42
N ARG A 195 -13.22 -11.18 8.95
CA ARG A 195 -13.08 -10.06 9.88
C ARG A 195 -13.19 -10.56 11.31
N ASN A 196 -12.47 -9.93 12.22
CA ASN A 196 -12.54 -10.20 13.66
C ASN A 196 -12.30 -11.66 14.05
N VAL A 197 -11.50 -12.39 13.26
CA VAL A 197 -11.13 -13.77 13.60
C VAL A 197 -10.01 -13.72 14.62
N ASP A 198 -10.20 -14.39 15.76
CA ASP A 198 -9.15 -14.57 16.75
C ASP A 198 -8.32 -15.83 16.47
N MET A 199 -7.24 -16.02 17.21
CA MET A 199 -6.36 -17.18 17.02
C MET A 199 -6.99 -18.49 17.52
N GLU A 200 -7.94 -18.43 18.45
CA GLU A 200 -8.62 -19.61 19.00
C GLU A 200 -9.60 -20.19 17.96
N ASP A 201 -10.37 -19.31 17.32
CA ASP A 201 -11.23 -19.57 16.18
C ASP A 201 -10.48 -20.25 15.02
N LEU A 202 -9.23 -19.85 14.75
CA LEU A 202 -8.42 -20.45 13.70
C LEU A 202 -8.01 -21.89 13.97
N THR A 203 -8.06 -22.34 15.23
CA THR A 203 -7.75 -23.72 15.62
C THR A 203 -9.00 -24.61 15.71
N ALA A 204 -10.20 -24.04 15.62
CA ALA A 204 -11.44 -24.78 15.70
C ALA A 204 -11.66 -25.65 14.44
N GLU A 205 -11.90 -26.95 14.64
CA GLU A 205 -12.22 -27.88 13.57
C GLU A 205 -13.65 -27.66 13.01
N GLY A 206 -13.84 -27.88 11.71
CA GLY A 206 -15.16 -27.88 11.08
C GLY A 206 -15.72 -26.51 10.69
N VAL A 207 -15.00 -25.41 10.95
CA VAL A 207 -15.37 -24.06 10.47
C VAL A 207 -14.79 -23.85 9.07
N GLY A 208 -15.66 -23.74 8.06
CA GLY A 208 -15.25 -23.34 6.72
C GLY A 208 -14.73 -21.91 6.72
N ARG A 209 -13.52 -21.70 6.18
CA ARG A 209 -12.86 -20.39 6.16
C ARG A 209 -12.77 -19.82 4.75
N ASN A 210 -12.94 -18.50 4.61
CA ASN A 210 -12.77 -17.80 3.36
C ASN A 210 -11.30 -17.42 3.13
N TRP A 211 -10.70 -18.05 2.12
CA TRP A 211 -9.32 -17.81 1.72
C TRP A 211 -9.28 -17.08 0.38
N ILE A 212 -8.45 -16.05 0.28
CA ILE A 212 -8.27 -15.28 -0.95
C ILE A 212 -6.83 -15.35 -1.42
N ASP A 213 -6.64 -15.08 -2.72
CA ASP A 213 -5.33 -14.76 -3.25
C ASP A 213 -4.91 -13.35 -2.79
N PRO A 214 -3.79 -13.18 -2.06
CA PRO A 214 -3.19 -11.88 -1.77
C PRO A 214 -3.13 -10.88 -2.94
N LEU A 215 -2.83 -11.33 -4.16
CA LEU A 215 -2.74 -10.46 -5.34
C LEU A 215 -4.10 -9.96 -5.82
N SER A 216 -5.19 -10.62 -5.43
CA SER A 216 -6.55 -10.10 -5.68
C SER A 216 -6.81 -8.80 -4.93
N LEU A 217 -6.21 -8.60 -3.74
CA LEU A 217 -6.26 -7.33 -3.01
C LEU A 217 -5.57 -6.24 -3.81
N HIS A 218 -4.39 -6.52 -4.36
CA HIS A 218 -3.66 -5.55 -5.18
C HIS A 218 -4.46 -5.13 -6.42
N LYS A 219 -5.03 -6.08 -7.15
CA LYS A 219 -5.90 -5.80 -8.31
C LYS A 219 -7.08 -4.91 -7.93
N ARG A 220 -7.68 -5.11 -6.75
CA ARG A 220 -8.80 -4.32 -6.24
C ARG A 220 -8.39 -2.93 -5.76
N TRP A 221 -7.27 -2.83 -5.05
CA TRP A 221 -6.85 -1.61 -4.35
C TRP A 221 -6.00 -0.66 -5.20
N LYS A 222 -5.18 -1.18 -6.13
CA LYS A 222 -4.29 -0.35 -6.97
C LYS A 222 -5.02 0.83 -7.64
N PRO A 223 -6.21 0.66 -8.26
CA PRO A 223 -6.93 1.80 -8.84
C PRO A 223 -7.27 2.89 -7.81
N GLN A 224 -7.69 2.52 -6.60
CA GLN A 224 -8.03 3.47 -5.55
C GLN A 224 -6.81 4.19 -4.99
N LEU A 225 -5.68 3.48 -4.85
CA LEU A 225 -4.39 4.05 -4.45
C LEU A 225 -3.85 5.03 -5.50
N LEU A 226 -3.97 4.69 -6.78
CA LEU A 226 -3.60 5.60 -7.87
C LEU A 226 -4.49 6.84 -7.90
N THR A 227 -5.81 6.70 -7.72
CA THR A 227 -6.72 7.85 -7.60
C THR A 227 -6.38 8.72 -6.39
N LEU A 228 -5.96 8.14 -5.26
CA LEU A 228 -5.45 8.90 -4.12
C LEU A 228 -4.20 9.70 -4.52
N CYS A 229 -3.23 9.05 -5.18
CA CYS A 229 -2.00 9.72 -5.64
C CYS A 229 -2.29 10.85 -6.63
N GLU A 230 -3.20 10.65 -7.58
CA GLU A 230 -3.63 11.67 -8.54
C GLU A 230 -4.19 12.91 -7.83
N ARG A 231 -5.10 12.71 -6.87
CA ARG A 231 -5.69 13.81 -6.09
C ARG A 231 -4.64 14.55 -5.26
N LEU A 232 -3.74 13.82 -4.62
CA LEU A 232 -2.65 14.41 -3.84
C LEU A 232 -1.71 15.21 -4.74
N CYS A 233 -1.39 14.72 -5.94
CA CYS A 233 -0.57 15.46 -6.90
C CYS A 233 -1.24 16.77 -7.32
N VAL A 234 -2.56 16.76 -7.55
CA VAL A 234 -3.33 17.98 -7.85
C VAL A 234 -3.27 18.95 -6.67
N ASP A 235 -3.48 18.49 -5.45
CA ASP A 235 -3.41 19.36 -4.27
C ASP A 235 -2.01 19.94 -4.09
N ILE A 236 -0.95 19.16 -4.31
CA ILE A 236 0.43 19.67 -4.26
C ILE A 236 0.63 20.75 -5.33
N GLN A 237 0.15 20.57 -6.56
CA GLN A 237 0.24 21.59 -7.63
C GLN A 237 -0.50 22.87 -7.26
N GLU A 238 -1.65 22.79 -6.60
CA GLU A 238 -2.45 23.97 -6.23
C GLU A 238 -1.77 24.83 -5.14
N HIS A 239 -0.79 24.29 -4.42
CA HIS A 239 -0.11 24.96 -3.29
C HIS A 239 1.38 25.28 -3.57
N VAL A 240 1.87 24.98 -4.78
CA VAL A 240 3.23 25.34 -5.26
C VAL A 240 3.12 26.43 -6.31
#